data_AF-A0A433EAC0-F1
#
_entry.id   AF-A0A433EAC0-F1
#
_cell.length_a   1.000
_cell.length_b   1.000
_cell.length_c   1.000
_cell.angle_alpha   90.00
_cell.angle_beta   90.00
_cell.angle_gamma   90.00
#
_symmetry.space_group_name_H-M   'P 1'
#
loop_
_entity.id
_entity.type
_entity.pdbx_description
1 polymer ?
#
loop_
_entity_poly.entity_id
_entity_poly.type
_entity_poly.pdbx_seq_one_letter_code
_entity_poly.pdbx_strand_id
1 'polypeptide(L)'
;MSEAHGKSVDEAKRLRRLKSALGRLNGVVPAGGGSAPSVASRLNTVDELAALADEWLADTSVVEQARNRRAQSVITALCDYLRSPTNDCDTAPADAAHLSPAGRIRTHILDTIRQHVRWRENPHPVGPVHAELSTGEGTHPLAAELNQPPKPGAVLPGPWSHLAFNFSNAVFYDVVDLGEAYWAGPVTFDGAVFTHDAYFCNSLYGEDAVFSRCEYRGYVLFSNSTYCGAASFAESTYHNIVYFSGSVYEGCVVFTGSSYRAAADYGCSTYNAGADFSGCTHHGTVTYHMSAYGGETNFTNSLYESHVHAANSTYNAQVLATGCLYRGRADFSGNSFAEGANFSTAAYDDGITLTGSIFAGPTVFASCRFVGDADFTDCTCTTSADFSGTVYWDNAHFDRAVFAIAPVFTRARFTPDAAMTSVGALSAGAPLTAGEGELPPGARRLTDWRDVERGRT
;
A
#
# COMPACT_ATOMS: atom_id res chain seq x y z
N MET A 1 -44.18 28.92 -18.64
CA MET A 1 -43.41 28.82 -19.91
C MET A 1 -42.18 29.74 -19.95
N SER A 2 -42.22 30.95 -19.40
CA SER A 2 -41.08 31.89 -19.38
C SER A 2 -39.85 31.39 -18.58
N GLU A 3 -40.04 30.86 -17.36
CA GLU A 3 -38.92 30.39 -16.51
C GLU A 3 -38.20 29.15 -17.05
N ALA A 4 -38.95 28.19 -17.61
CA ALA A 4 -38.36 27.00 -18.21
C ALA A 4 -37.52 27.34 -19.46
N HIS A 5 -37.93 28.37 -20.20
CA HIS A 5 -37.20 28.88 -21.36
C HIS A 5 -35.92 29.63 -20.93
N GLY A 6 -35.98 30.43 -19.86
CA GLY A 6 -34.82 31.12 -19.29
C GLY A 6 -33.73 30.16 -18.77
N LYS A 7 -34.13 29.09 -18.06
CA LYS A 7 -33.20 28.05 -17.58
C LYS A 7 -32.52 27.29 -18.73
N SER A 8 -33.27 27.01 -19.81
CA SER A 8 -32.76 26.32 -21.00
C SER A 8 -31.72 27.16 -21.77
N VAL A 9 -31.90 28.49 -21.82
CA VAL A 9 -30.97 29.41 -22.50
C VAL A 9 -29.66 29.58 -21.73
N ASP A 10 -29.70 29.68 -20.40
CA ASP A 10 -28.49 29.79 -19.57
C ASP A 10 -27.66 28.50 -19.61
N GLU A 11 -28.32 27.34 -19.64
CA GLU A 11 -27.68 26.04 -19.84
C GLU A 11 -26.95 25.94 -21.18
N ALA A 12 -27.61 26.32 -22.27
CA ALA A 12 -26.99 26.33 -23.60
C ALA A 12 -25.76 27.26 -23.65
N LYS A 13 -25.78 28.37 -22.89
CA LYS A 13 -24.66 29.29 -22.78
C LYS A 13 -23.47 28.66 -22.04
N ARG A 14 -23.71 27.97 -20.92
CA ARG A 14 -22.66 27.27 -20.15
C ARG A 14 -22.04 26.11 -20.96
N LEU A 15 -22.84 25.34 -21.68
CA LEU A 15 -22.33 24.27 -22.57
C LEU A 15 -21.46 24.83 -23.72
N ARG A 16 -21.85 25.98 -24.29
CA ARG A 16 -21.02 26.67 -25.30
C ARG A 16 -19.71 27.19 -24.70
N ARG A 17 -19.72 27.71 -23.47
CA ARG A 17 -18.51 28.11 -22.72
C ARG A 17 -17.59 26.91 -22.53
N LEU A 18 -18.11 25.79 -22.05
CA LEU A 18 -17.34 24.54 -21.89
C LEU A 18 -16.66 24.14 -23.21
N LYS A 19 -17.43 23.96 -24.28
CA LYS A 19 -16.89 23.53 -25.58
C LYS A 19 -15.81 24.48 -26.12
N SER A 20 -16.03 25.78 -25.93
CA SER A 20 -15.08 26.82 -26.34
C SER A 20 -13.79 26.78 -25.51
N ALA A 21 -13.90 26.62 -24.18
CA ALA A 21 -12.77 26.49 -23.27
C ALA A 21 -11.94 25.23 -23.58
N LEU A 22 -12.57 24.08 -23.81
CA LEU A 22 -11.87 22.84 -24.16
C LEU A 22 -11.08 22.96 -25.47
N GLY A 23 -11.60 23.68 -26.45
CA GLY A 23 -10.87 23.97 -27.69
C GLY A 23 -9.61 24.80 -27.43
N ARG A 24 -9.71 25.85 -26.60
CA ARG A 24 -8.56 26.68 -26.21
C ARG A 24 -7.53 25.90 -25.41
N LEU A 25 -7.97 25.08 -24.44
CA LEU A 25 -7.09 24.29 -23.59
C LEU A 25 -6.24 23.32 -24.43
N ASN A 26 -6.83 22.67 -25.42
CA ASN A 26 -6.13 21.75 -26.32
C ASN A 26 -5.34 22.46 -27.45
N GLY A 27 -5.30 23.80 -27.46
CA GLY A 27 -4.54 24.54 -28.47
C GLY A 27 -5.17 24.51 -29.87
N VAL A 28 -6.46 24.16 -29.98
CA VAL A 28 -7.16 24.10 -31.28
C VAL A 28 -7.26 25.51 -31.86
N VAL A 29 -6.72 25.68 -33.07
CA VAL A 29 -6.78 26.96 -33.79
C VAL A 29 -8.22 27.23 -34.22
N PRO A 30 -8.78 28.42 -33.95
CA PRO A 30 -10.12 28.78 -34.42
C PRO A 30 -10.20 28.72 -35.95
N ALA A 31 -11.32 28.25 -36.49
CA ALA A 31 -11.56 28.00 -37.93
C ALA A 31 -11.46 29.25 -38.86
N GLY A 32 -10.94 30.38 -38.38
CA GLY A 32 -10.76 31.64 -39.10
C GLY A 32 -9.30 32.13 -39.20
N GLY A 33 -8.29 31.30 -38.90
CA GLY A 33 -6.88 31.63 -39.16
C GLY A 33 -6.13 32.39 -38.05
N GLY A 34 -6.48 32.17 -36.78
CA GLY A 34 -5.75 32.75 -35.63
C GLY A 34 -4.47 32.01 -35.26
N SER A 35 -3.61 32.63 -34.44
CA SER A 35 -2.49 31.93 -33.79
C SER A 35 -2.99 30.98 -32.69
N ALA A 36 -2.25 29.90 -32.43
CA ALA A 36 -2.52 29.02 -31.29
C ALA A 36 -2.54 29.83 -29.97
N PRO A 37 -3.40 29.46 -28.99
CA PRO A 37 -3.50 30.19 -27.73
C PRO A 37 -2.19 30.11 -26.94
N SER A 38 -1.80 31.24 -26.33
CA SER A 38 -0.60 31.32 -25.50
C SER A 38 -0.72 30.47 -24.22
N VAL A 39 0.41 30.13 -23.60
CA VAL A 39 0.43 29.37 -22.33
C VAL A 39 -0.40 30.06 -21.25
N ALA A 40 -0.25 31.38 -21.09
CA ALA A 40 -1.03 32.16 -20.14
C ALA A 40 -2.54 32.08 -20.42
N SER A 41 -2.95 32.13 -21.70
CA SER A 41 -4.35 31.97 -22.07
C SER A 41 -4.89 30.56 -21.76
N ARG A 42 -4.06 29.53 -21.91
CA ARG A 42 -4.43 28.14 -21.59
C ARG A 42 -4.52 27.91 -20.08
N LEU A 43 -3.63 28.51 -19.29
CA LEU A 43 -3.71 28.50 -17.82
C LEU A 43 -5.00 29.16 -17.33
N ASN A 44 -5.30 30.38 -17.80
CA ASN A 44 -6.57 31.05 -17.47
C ASN A 44 -7.80 30.22 -17.91
N THR A 45 -7.67 29.42 -18.98
CA THR A 45 -8.75 28.53 -19.42
C THR A 45 -8.99 27.39 -18.42
N VAL A 46 -7.97 26.91 -17.71
CA VAL A 46 -8.14 25.94 -16.61
C VAL A 46 -8.94 26.58 -15.48
N ASP A 47 -8.61 27.83 -15.09
CA ASP A 47 -9.35 28.57 -14.07
C ASP A 47 -10.81 28.81 -14.48
N GLU A 48 -11.04 29.17 -15.75
CA GLU A 48 -12.39 29.32 -16.31
C GLU A 48 -13.19 28.01 -16.28
N LEU A 49 -12.54 26.87 -16.51
CA LEU A 49 -13.16 25.54 -16.43
C LEU A 49 -13.50 25.19 -14.99
N ALA A 50 -12.58 25.43 -14.05
CA ALA A 50 -12.80 25.21 -12.62
C ALA A 50 -13.98 26.05 -12.10
N ALA A 51 -13.98 27.34 -12.39
CA ALA A 51 -15.10 28.23 -12.04
C ALA A 51 -16.42 27.77 -12.67
N LEU A 52 -16.41 27.23 -13.89
CA LEU A 52 -17.61 26.68 -14.52
C LEU A 52 -18.13 25.41 -13.80
N ALA A 53 -17.23 24.56 -13.30
CA ALA A 53 -17.61 23.41 -12.48
C ALA A 53 -18.28 23.87 -11.18
N ASP A 54 -17.68 24.84 -10.50
CA ASP A 54 -18.23 25.43 -9.27
C ASP A 54 -19.58 26.10 -9.51
N GLU A 55 -19.72 26.87 -10.60
CA GLU A 55 -20.98 27.47 -11.03
C GLU A 55 -22.09 26.41 -11.21
N TRP A 56 -21.77 25.23 -11.74
CA TRP A 56 -22.74 24.13 -11.87
C TRP A 56 -23.07 23.48 -10.53
N LEU A 57 -22.08 23.26 -9.67
CA LEU A 57 -22.30 22.68 -8.34
C LEU A 57 -23.16 23.58 -7.45
N ALA A 58 -22.94 24.90 -7.52
CA ALA A 58 -23.69 25.92 -6.79
C ALA A 58 -25.12 26.16 -7.32
N ASP A 59 -25.46 25.67 -8.51
CA ASP A 59 -26.76 25.93 -9.16
C ASP A 59 -27.90 25.10 -8.54
N THR A 60 -28.39 25.54 -7.38
CA THR A 60 -29.51 24.92 -6.65
C THR A 60 -30.82 24.88 -7.43
N SER A 61 -30.92 25.58 -8.56
CA SER A 61 -32.10 25.59 -9.42
C SER A 61 -32.24 24.32 -10.28
N VAL A 62 -31.19 23.49 -10.33
CA VAL A 62 -31.08 22.22 -11.04
C VAL A 62 -31.05 21.06 -10.03
N VAL A 63 -31.54 19.88 -10.38
CA VAL A 63 -31.43 18.71 -9.50
C VAL A 63 -29.95 18.30 -9.32
N GLU A 64 -29.58 17.87 -8.12
CA GLU A 64 -28.20 17.59 -7.73
C GLU A 64 -27.48 16.62 -8.69
N GLN A 65 -28.14 15.53 -9.06
CA GLN A 65 -27.57 14.54 -9.98
C GLN A 65 -27.17 15.16 -11.34
N ALA A 66 -27.94 16.13 -11.84
CA ALA A 66 -27.62 16.80 -13.10
C ALA A 66 -26.50 17.84 -12.93
N ARG A 67 -26.42 18.53 -11.78
CA ARG A 67 -25.28 19.40 -11.44
C ARG A 67 -23.98 18.61 -11.38
N ASN A 68 -23.99 17.49 -10.65
CA ASN A 68 -22.82 16.61 -10.49
C ASN A 68 -22.38 16.06 -11.84
N ARG A 69 -23.31 15.61 -12.70
CA ARG A 69 -22.96 15.14 -14.06
C ARG A 69 -22.29 16.22 -14.91
N ARG A 70 -22.70 17.48 -14.77
CA ARG A 70 -22.14 18.61 -15.52
C ARG A 70 -20.75 18.99 -15.02
N ALA A 71 -20.59 19.13 -13.70
CA ALA A 71 -19.29 19.35 -13.08
C ALA A 71 -18.31 18.21 -13.40
N GLN A 72 -18.77 16.95 -13.31
CA GLN A 72 -18.01 15.78 -13.71
C GLN A 72 -17.49 15.86 -15.15
N SER A 73 -18.24 16.47 -16.07
CA SER A 73 -17.79 16.61 -17.46
C SER A 73 -16.58 17.55 -17.59
N VAL A 74 -16.44 18.55 -16.70
CA VAL A 74 -15.23 19.38 -16.61
C VAL A 74 -14.08 18.57 -16.03
N ILE A 75 -14.30 17.87 -14.91
CA ILE A 75 -13.26 17.06 -14.26
C ILE A 75 -12.73 16.00 -15.21
N THR A 76 -13.62 15.30 -15.93
CA THR A 76 -13.25 14.35 -16.98
C THR A 76 -12.39 15.02 -18.03
N ALA A 77 -12.75 16.20 -18.53
CA ALA A 77 -11.95 16.88 -19.54
C ALA A 77 -10.56 17.34 -19.04
N LEU A 78 -10.44 17.75 -17.77
CA LEU A 78 -9.15 18.06 -17.14
C LEU A 78 -8.29 16.80 -17.00
N CYS A 79 -8.88 15.69 -16.57
CA CYS A 79 -8.21 14.39 -16.49
C CYS A 79 -7.79 13.88 -17.89
N ASP A 80 -8.66 14.00 -18.89
CA ASP A 80 -8.37 13.64 -20.28
C ASP A 80 -7.18 14.43 -20.83
N TYR A 81 -7.05 15.70 -20.46
CA TYR A 81 -5.90 16.52 -20.81
C TYR A 81 -4.59 15.92 -20.24
N LEU A 82 -4.59 15.52 -18.97
CA LEU A 82 -3.43 14.89 -18.31
C LEU A 82 -3.09 13.52 -18.90
N ARG A 83 -4.09 12.76 -19.34
CA ARG A 83 -3.90 11.43 -19.94
C ARG A 83 -3.52 11.46 -21.42
N SER A 84 -3.66 12.59 -22.10
CA SER A 84 -3.46 12.66 -23.55
C SER A 84 -1.97 12.74 -23.92
N PRO A 85 -1.46 11.81 -24.77
CA PRO A 85 -0.09 11.87 -25.27
C PRO A 85 0.22 13.13 -26.09
N THR A 86 -0.80 13.75 -26.68
CA THR A 86 -0.61 15.01 -27.43
C THR A 86 -0.28 16.20 -26.53
N ASN A 87 -0.50 16.05 -25.23
CA ASN A 87 -0.22 17.06 -24.20
C ASN A 87 0.92 16.60 -23.28
N ASP A 88 1.73 15.63 -23.71
CA ASP A 88 2.91 15.19 -22.98
C ASP A 88 4.10 16.13 -23.11
N CYS A 89 5.04 15.98 -22.19
CA CYS A 89 6.24 16.81 -22.12
C CYS A 89 7.44 16.17 -22.84
N ASP A 90 7.24 15.08 -23.61
CA ASP A 90 8.27 14.19 -24.17
C ASP A 90 9.36 14.87 -25.01
N THR A 91 9.09 16.06 -25.56
CA THR A 91 10.10 16.82 -26.32
C THR A 91 11.09 17.59 -25.44
N ALA A 92 10.83 17.71 -24.14
CA ALA A 92 11.67 18.43 -23.20
C ALA A 92 12.60 17.46 -22.45
N PRO A 93 13.84 17.88 -22.12
CA PRO A 93 14.70 17.14 -21.20
C PRO A 93 13.96 16.81 -19.90
N ALA A 94 14.18 15.62 -19.33
CA ALA A 94 13.44 15.15 -18.16
C ALA A 94 13.50 16.10 -16.94
N ASP A 95 14.63 16.79 -16.77
CA ASP A 95 14.89 17.79 -15.72
C ASP A 95 14.22 19.16 -15.98
N ALA A 96 13.75 19.41 -17.20
CA ALA A 96 13.10 20.66 -17.61
C ALA A 96 11.67 20.46 -18.15
N ALA A 97 11.14 19.24 -18.11
CA ALA A 97 9.84 18.88 -18.67
C ALA A 97 8.69 19.69 -18.05
N HIS A 98 8.75 19.93 -16.74
CA HIS A 98 7.79 20.75 -16.00
C HIS A 98 7.81 22.24 -16.40
N LEU A 99 8.95 22.76 -16.87
CA LEU A 99 9.09 24.14 -17.36
C LEU A 99 8.50 24.33 -18.76
N SER A 100 8.22 23.25 -19.47
CA SER A 100 7.60 23.31 -20.79
C SER A 100 6.20 23.93 -20.71
N PRO A 101 5.70 24.52 -21.82
CA PRO A 101 4.31 24.97 -21.92
C PRO A 101 3.28 23.94 -21.47
N ALA A 102 3.44 22.68 -21.85
CA ALA A 102 2.53 21.59 -21.48
C ALA A 102 2.69 21.24 -20.01
N GLY A 103 3.93 21.11 -19.52
CA GLY A 103 4.25 20.83 -18.11
C GLY A 103 3.57 21.81 -17.17
N ARG A 104 3.76 23.11 -17.41
CA ARG A 104 3.13 24.18 -16.60
C ARG A 104 1.60 24.08 -16.56
N ILE A 105 0.96 23.72 -17.68
CA ILE A 105 -0.50 23.56 -17.72
C ILE A 105 -0.92 22.32 -16.94
N ARG A 106 -0.20 21.20 -17.08
CA ARG A 106 -0.48 19.95 -16.34
C ARG A 106 -0.33 20.16 -14.83
N THR A 107 0.73 20.82 -14.39
CA THR A 107 0.95 21.18 -12.98
C THR A 107 -0.19 22.05 -12.47
N HIS A 108 -0.59 23.08 -13.22
CA HIS A 108 -1.70 23.96 -12.85
C HIS A 108 -3.05 23.22 -12.76
N ILE A 109 -3.30 22.24 -13.63
CA ILE A 109 -4.49 21.38 -13.54
C ILE A 109 -4.47 20.55 -12.25
N LEU A 110 -3.32 19.95 -11.91
CA LEU A 110 -3.17 19.17 -10.68
C LEU A 110 -3.35 20.03 -9.43
N ASP A 111 -2.73 21.21 -9.38
CA ASP A 111 -2.87 22.16 -8.28
C ASP A 111 -4.33 22.62 -8.12
N THR A 112 -5.01 22.87 -9.24
CA THR A 112 -6.44 23.20 -9.25
C THR A 112 -7.25 22.06 -8.65
N ILE A 113 -7.06 20.82 -9.11
CA ILE A 113 -7.77 19.64 -8.56
C ILE A 113 -7.49 19.52 -7.06
N ARG A 114 -6.21 19.59 -6.66
CA ARG A 114 -5.76 19.50 -5.28
C ARG A 114 -6.49 20.49 -4.37
N GLN A 115 -6.57 21.76 -4.78
CA GLN A 115 -7.23 22.81 -4.00
C GLN A 115 -8.72 22.53 -3.77
N HIS A 116 -9.40 21.85 -4.70
CA HIS A 116 -10.84 21.62 -4.63
C HIS A 116 -11.23 20.28 -3.97
N VAL A 117 -10.29 19.35 -3.80
CA VAL A 117 -10.51 18.09 -3.06
C VAL A 117 -9.94 18.14 -1.64
N ARG A 118 -9.14 19.14 -1.32
CA ARG A 118 -8.60 19.35 0.03
C ARG A 118 -9.70 19.58 1.06
N TRP A 119 -9.44 19.09 2.27
CA TRP A 119 -10.28 19.32 3.45
C TRP A 119 -9.61 20.22 4.50
N ARG A 120 -8.33 20.62 4.28
CA ARG A 120 -7.58 21.58 5.10
C ARG A 120 -7.05 22.76 4.27
N GLU A 121 -7.17 23.97 4.82
CA GLU A 121 -6.70 25.21 4.19
C GLU A 121 -5.19 25.46 4.37
N ASN A 122 -4.57 24.97 5.44
CA ASN A 122 -3.13 25.16 5.72
C ASN A 122 -2.33 23.91 5.34
N PRO A 123 -1.44 23.98 4.34
CA PRO A 123 -0.57 22.86 3.97
C PRO A 123 0.41 22.54 5.11
N HIS A 124 0.75 21.26 5.29
CA HIS A 124 2.00 20.94 5.98
C HIS A 124 3.14 21.67 5.27
N PRO A 125 4.11 22.24 6.02
CA PRO A 125 5.30 22.79 5.41
C PRO A 125 5.89 21.73 4.49
N VAL A 126 6.20 22.12 3.25
CA VAL A 126 6.98 21.31 2.30
C VAL A 126 8.43 21.27 2.81
N GLY A 127 8.62 20.80 4.05
CA GLY A 127 9.90 20.40 4.59
C GLY A 127 10.19 18.97 4.12
N PRO A 128 11.45 18.53 4.19
CA PRO A 128 11.75 17.14 3.92
C PRO A 128 11.02 16.28 4.96
N VAL A 129 9.92 15.67 4.55
CA VAL A 129 9.22 14.62 5.31
C VAL A 129 10.19 13.49 5.71
N HIS A 130 11.34 13.42 5.03
CA HIS A 130 12.51 12.60 5.38
C HIS A 130 13.05 12.81 6.81
N ALA A 131 12.75 13.91 7.49
CA ALA A 131 13.24 14.17 8.85
C ALA A 131 12.31 13.62 9.97
N GLU A 132 11.03 13.39 9.70
CA GLU A 132 10.07 12.95 10.74
C GLU A 132 10.02 11.43 10.90
N LEU A 133 10.60 10.68 9.96
CA LEU A 133 10.74 9.22 10.03
C LEU A 133 12.09 8.79 10.67
N SER A 134 12.85 9.74 11.21
CA SER A 134 14.05 9.47 12.01
C SER A 134 14.04 10.33 13.26
N THR A 135 13.85 9.67 14.40
CA THR A 135 14.04 10.14 15.80
C THR A 135 12.82 10.67 16.55
N GLY A 136 12.46 9.96 17.61
CA GLY A 136 12.17 10.56 18.91
C GLY A 136 10.75 10.42 19.44
N GLU A 137 10.60 9.54 20.44
CA GLU A 137 9.56 9.69 21.48
C GLU A 137 9.52 11.14 21.99
N GLY A 138 8.41 11.85 21.78
CA GLY A 138 8.29 13.24 22.18
C GLY A 138 6.86 13.77 22.09
N THR A 139 6.25 13.99 23.26
CA THR A 139 4.88 14.46 23.50
C THR A 139 4.61 15.89 23.04
N HIS A 140 3.74 16.08 22.04
CA HIS A 140 3.03 17.34 21.80
C HIS A 140 1.52 17.05 21.60
N PRO A 141 0.58 17.77 22.27
CA PRO A 141 -0.86 17.47 22.17
C PRO A 141 -1.43 17.59 20.75
N LEU A 142 -0.88 18.51 19.94
CA LEU A 142 -1.24 18.65 18.51
C LEU A 142 -0.58 17.58 17.62
N ALA A 143 0.54 16.97 18.02
CA ALA A 143 1.11 15.85 17.29
C ALA A 143 0.22 14.59 17.42
N ALA A 144 -0.48 14.43 18.54
CA ALA A 144 -1.41 13.30 18.74
C ALA A 144 -2.67 13.37 17.84
N GLU A 145 -3.14 14.57 17.47
CA GLU A 145 -4.21 14.78 16.47
C GLU A 145 -3.69 14.75 15.02
N LEU A 146 -2.41 15.06 14.81
CA LEU A 146 -1.74 14.98 13.50
C LEU A 146 -1.21 13.57 13.17
N ASN A 147 -1.06 12.71 14.17
CA ASN A 147 -0.57 11.32 14.03
C ASN A 147 -1.70 10.30 13.80
N GLN A 148 -2.94 10.73 13.60
CA GLN A 148 -4.05 9.83 13.30
C GLN A 148 -4.57 10.06 11.89
N PRO A 149 -4.79 8.98 11.11
CA PRO A 149 -5.33 9.11 9.78
C PRO A 149 -6.74 9.74 9.83
N PRO A 150 -7.12 10.53 8.81
CA PRO A 150 -8.36 11.30 8.82
C PRO A 150 -9.58 10.38 8.86
N LYS A 151 -10.49 10.59 9.80
CA LYS A 151 -11.67 9.73 9.98
C LYS A 151 -12.90 10.26 9.21
N PRO A 152 -13.73 9.38 8.64
CA PRO A 152 -15.01 9.77 8.05
C PRO A 152 -15.89 10.54 9.04
N GLY A 153 -16.47 11.64 8.57
CA GLY A 153 -17.32 12.52 9.39
C GLY A 153 -16.57 13.48 10.32
N ALA A 154 -15.26 13.29 10.55
CA ALA A 154 -14.43 14.22 11.32
C ALA A 154 -13.81 15.33 10.47
N VAL A 155 -13.77 15.15 9.16
CA VAL A 155 -13.17 16.08 8.18
C VAL A 155 -14.23 16.54 7.17
N LEU A 156 -14.17 17.80 6.75
CA LEU A 156 -15.13 18.38 5.81
C LEU A 156 -14.63 18.21 4.36
N PRO A 157 -15.41 17.63 3.45
CA PRO A 157 -15.00 17.48 2.06
C PRO A 157 -14.87 18.84 1.36
N GLY A 158 -13.87 18.98 0.49
CA GLY A 158 -13.79 20.07 -0.48
C GLY A 158 -14.89 19.99 -1.56
N PRO A 159 -15.11 21.07 -2.34
CA PRO A 159 -16.23 21.18 -3.29
C PRO A 159 -16.26 20.11 -4.38
N TRP A 160 -15.12 19.50 -4.73
CA TRP A 160 -15.04 18.48 -5.79
C TRP A 160 -14.91 17.06 -5.25
N SER A 161 -14.90 16.88 -3.92
CA SER A 161 -14.59 15.61 -3.28
C SER A 161 -15.49 14.46 -3.72
N HIS A 162 -16.77 14.72 -3.98
CA HIS A 162 -17.77 13.72 -4.38
C HIS A 162 -17.73 13.34 -5.86
N LEU A 163 -16.85 13.95 -6.65
CA LEU A 163 -16.68 13.65 -8.07
C LEU A 163 -15.67 12.51 -8.27
N ALA A 164 -15.69 11.90 -9.45
CA ALA A 164 -14.80 10.82 -9.84
C ALA A 164 -13.59 11.34 -10.63
N PHE A 165 -12.40 10.79 -10.36
CA PHE A 165 -11.15 11.22 -10.97
C PHE A 165 -10.43 10.04 -11.62
N ASN A 166 -10.04 10.19 -12.88
CA ASN A 166 -9.37 9.14 -13.66
C ASN A 166 -8.08 9.68 -14.28
N PHE A 167 -6.97 9.30 -13.67
CA PHE A 167 -5.61 9.59 -14.12
C PHE A 167 -4.93 8.38 -14.76
N SER A 168 -5.69 7.36 -15.17
CA SER A 168 -5.13 6.11 -15.66
C SER A 168 -4.21 6.32 -16.88
N ASN A 169 -3.07 5.67 -16.88
CA ASN A 169 -2.01 5.77 -17.91
C ASN A 169 -1.44 7.19 -18.11
N ALA A 170 -1.66 8.12 -17.17
CA ALA A 170 -1.01 9.42 -17.24
C ALA A 170 0.47 9.33 -16.85
N VAL A 171 1.30 10.15 -17.49
CA VAL A 171 2.71 10.33 -17.12
C VAL A 171 2.89 11.66 -16.40
N PHE A 172 3.43 11.62 -15.19
CA PHE A 172 3.70 12.79 -14.36
C PHE A 172 5.19 13.12 -14.37
N TYR A 173 5.52 14.26 -14.98
CA TYR A 173 6.89 14.72 -15.25
C TYR A 173 7.52 15.54 -14.11
N ASP A 174 6.74 15.86 -13.09
CA ASP A 174 7.15 16.66 -11.92
C ASP A 174 6.61 16.01 -10.65
N VAL A 175 6.95 16.58 -9.50
CA VAL A 175 6.40 16.21 -8.20
C VAL A 175 4.87 16.30 -8.24
N VAL A 176 4.21 15.22 -7.82
CA VAL A 176 2.75 15.17 -7.68
C VAL A 176 2.41 15.25 -6.21
N ASP A 177 1.62 16.24 -5.83
CA ASP A 177 1.15 16.37 -4.46
C ASP A 177 -0.38 16.45 -4.43
N LEU A 178 -0.97 15.33 -4.04
CA LEU A 178 -2.40 15.11 -3.86
C LEU A 178 -2.70 14.60 -2.44
N GLY A 179 -1.82 14.93 -1.49
CA GLY A 179 -2.04 14.69 -0.06
C GLY A 179 -3.02 15.69 0.56
N GLU A 180 -3.46 15.38 1.79
CA GLU A 180 -4.47 16.15 2.53
C GLU A 180 -5.81 16.25 1.78
N ALA A 181 -6.13 15.25 0.97
CA ALA A 181 -7.29 15.23 0.10
C ALA A 181 -8.44 14.40 0.69
N TYR A 182 -9.67 14.80 0.37
CA TYR A 182 -10.87 14.02 0.61
C TYR A 182 -11.43 13.58 -0.75
N TRP A 183 -11.20 12.32 -1.09
CA TRP A 183 -11.75 11.67 -2.28
C TRP A 183 -13.03 10.93 -1.89
N ALA A 184 -14.15 11.64 -1.78
CA ALA A 184 -15.45 11.02 -1.45
C ALA A 184 -15.99 10.19 -2.62
N GLY A 185 -15.67 10.56 -3.87
CA GLY A 185 -15.87 9.73 -5.05
C GLY A 185 -14.63 8.88 -5.39
N PRO A 186 -14.75 7.96 -6.36
CA PRO A 186 -13.66 7.06 -6.72
C PRO A 186 -12.51 7.79 -7.43
N VAL A 187 -11.29 7.32 -7.19
CA VAL A 187 -10.06 7.85 -7.82
C VAL A 187 -9.20 6.71 -8.36
N THR A 188 -8.71 6.86 -9.59
CA THR A 188 -7.83 5.88 -10.22
C THR A 188 -6.61 6.53 -10.86
N PHE A 189 -5.45 5.95 -10.60
CA PHE A 189 -4.14 6.19 -11.21
C PHE A 189 -3.65 4.96 -11.95
N ASP A 190 -4.54 4.00 -12.24
CA ASP A 190 -4.17 2.71 -12.84
C ASP A 190 -3.26 2.86 -14.08
N GLY A 191 -2.09 2.22 -14.07
CA GLY A 191 -1.14 2.32 -15.19
C GLY A 191 -0.31 3.61 -15.24
N ALA A 192 -0.42 4.51 -14.25
CA ALA A 192 0.28 5.79 -14.28
C ALA A 192 1.78 5.68 -14.01
N VAL A 193 2.54 6.67 -14.50
CA VAL A 193 4.00 6.75 -14.31
C VAL A 193 4.36 8.05 -13.61
N PHE A 194 5.07 7.96 -12.50
CA PHE A 194 5.57 9.09 -11.71
C PHE A 194 7.09 9.17 -11.84
N THR A 195 7.57 10.21 -12.49
CA THR A 195 9.01 10.39 -12.74
C THR A 195 9.76 11.00 -11.56
N HIS A 196 9.04 11.68 -10.66
CA HIS A 196 9.52 12.31 -9.44
C HIS A 196 8.65 11.86 -8.26
N ASP A 197 8.84 12.48 -7.09
CA ASP A 197 8.12 12.13 -5.87
C ASP A 197 6.60 12.30 -6.00
N ALA A 198 5.86 11.41 -5.36
CA ALA A 198 4.40 11.41 -5.38
C ALA A 198 3.83 11.32 -3.95
N TYR A 199 3.04 12.32 -3.57
CA TYR A 199 2.48 12.48 -2.23
C TYR A 199 0.95 12.28 -2.27
N PHE A 200 0.48 11.24 -1.60
CA PHE A 200 -0.94 10.86 -1.47
C PHE A 200 -1.39 10.73 0.01
N CYS A 201 -0.49 11.05 0.94
CA CYS A 201 -0.63 10.88 2.38
C CYS A 201 -1.66 11.83 3.02
N ASN A 202 -2.01 11.54 4.28
CA ASN A 202 -2.94 12.35 5.09
C ASN A 202 -4.32 12.53 4.43
N SER A 203 -4.75 11.52 3.66
CA SER A 203 -5.93 11.62 2.81
C SER A 203 -7.03 10.65 3.23
N LEU A 204 -8.26 10.96 2.86
CA LEU A 204 -9.42 10.11 3.06
C LEU A 204 -9.97 9.69 1.70
N TYR A 205 -10.06 8.38 1.47
CA TYR A 205 -10.64 7.77 0.28
C TYR A 205 -11.97 7.13 0.67
N GLY A 206 -13.08 7.75 0.30
CA GLY A 206 -14.44 7.35 0.68
C GLY A 206 -14.97 6.15 -0.12
N GLU A 207 -14.52 6.01 -1.36
CA GLU A 207 -14.85 4.92 -2.29
C GLU A 207 -13.55 4.23 -2.74
N ASP A 208 -13.61 3.41 -3.79
CA ASP A 208 -12.46 2.69 -4.33
C ASP A 208 -11.32 3.64 -4.78
N ALA A 209 -10.09 3.30 -4.37
CA ALA A 209 -8.87 4.02 -4.70
C ALA A 209 -7.86 3.09 -5.40
N VAL A 210 -7.60 3.32 -6.69
CA VAL A 210 -6.80 2.41 -7.52
C VAL A 210 -5.47 3.07 -7.88
N PHE A 211 -4.38 2.50 -7.39
CA PHE A 211 -2.98 2.86 -7.64
C PHE A 211 -2.20 1.68 -8.26
N SER A 212 -2.90 0.83 -9.01
CA SER A 212 -2.35 -0.42 -9.55
C SER A 212 -1.58 -0.21 -10.84
N ARG A 213 -0.67 -1.13 -11.17
CA ARG A 213 0.10 -1.14 -12.41
C ARG A 213 0.92 0.15 -12.63
N CYS A 214 1.30 0.81 -11.55
CA CYS A 214 2.00 2.09 -11.59
C CYS A 214 3.53 1.92 -11.58
N GLU A 215 4.24 2.86 -12.18
CA GLU A 215 5.70 2.98 -12.05
C GLU A 215 6.05 4.25 -11.24
N TYR A 216 6.74 4.09 -10.12
CA TYR A 216 7.18 5.19 -9.27
C TYR A 216 8.70 5.28 -9.23
N ARG A 217 9.25 6.33 -9.85
CA ARG A 217 10.70 6.56 -9.93
C ARG A 217 11.27 7.34 -8.74
N GLY A 218 10.46 8.24 -8.17
CA GLY A 218 10.77 8.97 -6.93
C GLY A 218 10.27 8.26 -5.67
N TYR A 219 10.32 8.98 -4.54
CA TYR A 219 9.71 8.57 -3.28
C TYR A 219 8.18 8.62 -3.38
N VAL A 220 7.49 7.73 -2.65
CA VAL A 220 6.02 7.72 -2.63
C VAL A 220 5.47 7.61 -1.23
N LEU A 221 4.55 8.51 -0.88
CA LEU A 221 3.92 8.56 0.43
C LEU A 221 2.41 8.34 0.31
N PHE A 222 1.96 7.16 0.73
CA PHE A 222 0.54 6.80 0.94
C PHE A 222 0.12 6.84 2.42
N SER A 223 1.08 7.05 3.31
CA SER A 223 0.94 6.97 4.76
C SER A 223 -0.14 7.88 5.37
N ASN A 224 -0.53 7.56 6.61
CA ASN A 224 -1.48 8.33 7.42
C ASN A 224 -2.81 8.60 6.72
N SER A 225 -3.29 7.64 5.92
CA SER A 225 -4.52 7.78 5.14
C SER A 225 -5.59 6.79 5.61
N THR A 226 -6.86 7.12 5.32
CA THR A 226 -8.00 6.22 5.59
C THR A 226 -8.64 5.81 4.26
N TYR A 227 -8.74 4.50 4.04
CA TYR A 227 -9.35 3.89 2.86
C TYR A 227 -10.66 3.20 3.26
N CYS A 228 -11.78 3.88 2.98
CA CYS A 228 -13.13 3.41 3.29
C CYS A 228 -13.61 2.34 2.29
N GLY A 229 -13.33 2.57 1.00
CA GLY A 229 -13.53 1.60 -0.08
C GLY A 229 -12.30 0.70 -0.29
N ALA A 230 -12.33 -0.10 -1.36
CA ALA A 230 -11.20 -0.97 -1.69
C ALA A 230 -9.99 -0.16 -2.17
N ALA A 231 -8.80 -0.51 -1.70
CA ALA A 231 -7.55 0.14 -2.10
C ALA A 231 -6.63 -0.85 -2.83
N SER A 232 -6.19 -0.51 -4.04
CA SER A 232 -5.36 -1.42 -4.85
C SER A 232 -4.06 -0.77 -5.29
N PHE A 233 -2.94 -1.30 -4.81
CA PHE A 233 -1.56 -0.93 -5.13
C PHE A 233 -0.84 -2.01 -5.96
N ALA A 234 -1.60 -3.01 -6.43
CA ALA A 234 -1.10 -4.21 -7.09
C ALA A 234 -0.29 -3.94 -8.37
N GLU A 235 0.58 -4.89 -8.72
CA GLU A 235 1.35 -4.95 -9.96
C GLU A 235 2.19 -3.68 -10.23
N SER A 236 2.59 -2.97 -9.17
CA SER A 236 3.32 -1.71 -9.29
C SER A 236 4.83 -1.90 -9.07
N THR A 237 5.62 -0.99 -9.63
CA THR A 237 7.08 -0.97 -9.46
C THR A 237 7.51 0.30 -8.74
N TYR A 238 8.21 0.13 -7.61
CA TYR A 238 8.75 1.21 -6.79
C TYR A 238 10.27 1.19 -6.88
N HIS A 239 10.86 2.22 -7.50
CA HIS A 239 12.32 2.33 -7.64
C HIS A 239 12.99 2.92 -6.41
N ASN A 240 12.25 3.68 -5.59
CA ASN A 240 12.71 4.27 -4.34
C ASN A 240 11.79 3.87 -3.16
N ILE A 241 12.01 4.46 -1.99
CA ILE A 241 11.29 4.10 -0.76
C ILE A 241 9.80 4.47 -0.90
N VAL A 242 8.94 3.57 -0.44
CA VAL A 242 7.48 3.77 -0.37
C VAL A 242 6.98 3.62 1.06
N TYR A 243 6.08 4.51 1.47
CA TYR A 243 5.47 4.54 2.80
C TYR A 243 3.95 4.34 2.71
N PHE A 244 3.46 3.23 3.23
CA PHE A 244 2.03 2.92 3.45
C PHE A 244 1.62 3.04 4.93
N SER A 245 2.58 3.22 5.83
CA SER A 245 2.41 3.14 7.28
C SER A 245 1.45 4.15 7.88
N GLY A 246 0.97 3.85 9.09
CA GLY A 246 0.06 4.72 9.83
C GLY A 246 -1.35 4.82 9.23
N SER A 247 -1.70 3.93 8.31
CA SER A 247 -2.97 3.98 7.57
C SER A 247 -4.05 3.11 8.18
N VAL A 248 -5.31 3.42 7.87
CA VAL A 248 -6.49 2.61 8.22
C VAL A 248 -7.17 2.14 6.94
N TYR A 249 -7.31 0.83 6.78
CA TYR A 249 -8.00 0.19 5.66
C TYR A 249 -9.30 -0.43 6.17
N GLU A 250 -10.42 0.27 5.97
CA GLU A 250 -11.75 -0.25 6.25
C GLU A 250 -12.21 -1.22 5.15
N GLY A 251 -11.88 -0.91 3.90
CA GLY A 251 -12.05 -1.81 2.75
C GLY A 251 -10.84 -2.72 2.54
N CYS A 252 -11.00 -3.74 1.68
CA CYS A 252 -9.91 -4.65 1.35
C CYS A 252 -8.75 -3.89 0.69
N VAL A 253 -7.52 -4.30 1.00
CA VAL A 253 -6.31 -3.75 0.39
C VAL A 253 -5.51 -4.81 -0.36
N VAL A 254 -5.04 -4.46 -1.56
CA VAL A 254 -4.33 -5.37 -2.47
C VAL A 254 -2.99 -4.76 -2.89
N PHE A 255 -1.89 -5.42 -2.57
CA PHE A 255 -0.51 -5.04 -2.94
C PHE A 255 0.13 -6.02 -3.94
N THR A 256 -0.61 -7.03 -4.36
CA THR A 256 -0.10 -8.24 -5.01
C THR A 256 0.79 -8.00 -6.21
N GLY A 257 1.78 -8.88 -6.42
CA GLY A 257 2.61 -8.86 -7.62
C GLY A 257 3.49 -7.62 -7.79
N SER A 258 3.68 -6.82 -6.73
CA SER A 258 4.48 -5.59 -6.79
C SER A 258 5.96 -5.82 -6.57
N SER A 259 6.79 -4.93 -7.12
CA SER A 259 8.25 -4.97 -7.02
C SER A 259 8.79 -3.72 -6.31
N TYR A 260 9.55 -3.92 -5.23
CA TYR A 260 10.12 -2.85 -4.40
C TYR A 260 11.64 -2.89 -4.46
N ARG A 261 12.25 -1.92 -5.15
CA ARG A 261 13.73 -1.86 -5.30
C ARG A 261 14.44 -1.30 -4.09
N ALA A 262 13.76 -0.45 -3.32
CA ALA A 262 14.21 0.08 -2.05
C ALA A 262 13.25 -0.37 -0.93
N ALA A 263 13.32 0.30 0.22
CA ALA A 263 12.51 -0.07 1.37
C ALA A 263 11.00 0.16 1.14
N ALA A 264 10.17 -0.70 1.73
CA ALA A 264 8.71 -0.58 1.73
C ALA A 264 8.19 -0.65 3.16
N ASP A 265 7.42 0.36 3.59
CA ASP A 265 6.91 0.43 4.95
C ASP A 265 5.38 0.29 5.03
N TYR A 266 4.92 -0.82 5.59
CA TYR A 266 3.50 -1.14 5.83
C TYR A 266 3.11 -1.08 7.32
N GLY A 267 4.05 -0.66 8.17
CA GLY A 267 3.95 -0.74 9.62
C GLY A 267 2.88 0.17 10.23
N CYS A 268 2.64 0.01 11.53
CA CYS A 268 1.80 0.90 12.33
C CYS A 268 0.38 1.11 11.75
N SER A 269 -0.16 0.12 11.04
CA SER A 269 -1.40 0.27 10.28
C SER A 269 -2.51 -0.63 10.81
N THR A 270 -3.76 -0.28 10.50
CA THR A 270 -4.94 -1.06 10.87
C THR A 270 -5.65 -1.53 9.60
N TYR A 271 -5.82 -2.84 9.46
CA TYR A 271 -6.46 -3.49 8.32
C TYR A 271 -7.75 -4.16 8.79
N ASN A 272 -8.87 -3.44 8.77
CA ASN A 272 -10.13 -3.98 9.29
C ASN A 272 -10.74 -5.05 8.35
N ALA A 273 -10.48 -4.94 7.05
CA ALA A 273 -10.79 -5.95 6.06
C ALA A 273 -9.55 -6.77 5.65
N GLY A 274 -9.68 -7.61 4.60
CA GLY A 274 -8.58 -8.45 4.12
C GLY A 274 -7.42 -7.65 3.51
N ALA A 275 -6.20 -8.13 3.71
CA ALA A 275 -4.97 -7.52 3.19
C ALA A 275 -4.15 -8.55 2.41
N ASP A 276 -3.94 -8.29 1.11
CA ASP A 276 -3.23 -9.21 0.22
C ASP A 276 -1.89 -8.64 -0.24
N PHE A 277 -0.81 -9.22 0.26
CA PHE A 277 0.59 -8.95 -0.05
C PHE A 277 1.24 -10.05 -0.91
N SER A 278 0.46 -10.96 -1.49
CA SER A 278 0.98 -12.13 -2.19
C SER A 278 1.76 -11.81 -3.47
N GLY A 279 2.73 -12.67 -3.80
CA GLY A 279 3.52 -12.56 -5.03
C GLY A 279 4.42 -11.34 -5.13
N CYS A 280 4.69 -10.63 -4.02
CA CYS A 280 5.52 -9.44 -4.02
C CYS A 280 7.02 -9.79 -4.03
N THR A 281 7.83 -8.93 -4.63
CA THR A 281 9.30 -9.01 -4.57
C THR A 281 9.87 -7.76 -3.89
N HIS A 282 10.56 -7.96 -2.78
CA HIS A 282 11.22 -6.89 -2.02
C HIS A 282 12.74 -7.04 -2.11
N HIS A 283 13.39 -6.14 -2.84
CA HIS A 283 14.85 -6.06 -2.89
C HIS A 283 15.42 -5.29 -1.70
N GLY A 284 14.67 -4.29 -1.20
CA GLY A 284 14.98 -3.56 0.02
C GLY A 284 14.31 -4.14 1.27
N THR A 285 14.62 -3.55 2.42
CA THR A 285 14.02 -3.92 3.71
C THR A 285 12.52 -3.64 3.71
N VAL A 286 11.75 -4.52 4.34
CA VAL A 286 10.29 -4.36 4.47
C VAL A 286 9.84 -4.40 5.93
N THR A 287 8.89 -3.56 6.30
CA THR A 287 8.30 -3.49 7.64
C THR A 287 6.79 -3.78 7.60
N TYR A 288 6.35 -4.68 8.47
CA TYR A 288 4.94 -5.04 8.74
C TYR A 288 4.61 -4.91 10.24
N HIS A 289 5.48 -4.28 11.01
CA HIS A 289 5.44 -4.28 12.48
C HIS A 289 4.26 -3.46 13.06
N MET A 290 3.97 -3.69 14.34
CA MET A 290 3.04 -2.86 15.13
C MET A 290 1.69 -2.62 14.46
N SER A 291 1.18 -3.62 13.73
CA SER A 291 -0.04 -3.50 12.93
C SER A 291 -1.15 -4.40 13.46
N ALA A 292 -2.38 -4.03 13.17
CA ALA A 292 -3.57 -4.79 13.54
C ALA A 292 -4.30 -5.27 12.28
N TYR A 293 -4.42 -6.57 12.11
CA TYR A 293 -5.10 -7.21 10.98
C TYR A 293 -6.40 -7.86 11.47
N GLY A 294 -7.53 -7.26 11.12
CA GLY A 294 -8.88 -7.74 11.38
C GLY A 294 -9.34 -8.82 10.40
N GLY A 295 -8.96 -8.69 9.12
CA GLY A 295 -9.26 -9.66 8.06
C GLY A 295 -8.14 -10.65 7.74
N GLU A 296 -8.41 -11.56 6.81
CA GLU A 296 -7.39 -12.51 6.29
C GLU A 296 -6.18 -11.76 5.74
N THR A 297 -4.98 -12.24 6.08
CA THR A 297 -3.73 -11.65 5.61
C THR A 297 -2.95 -12.64 4.76
N ASN A 298 -2.68 -12.27 3.51
CA ASN A 298 -2.03 -13.15 2.54
C ASN A 298 -0.63 -12.61 2.16
N PHE A 299 0.41 -13.37 2.45
CA PHE A 299 1.81 -13.12 2.07
C PHE A 299 2.34 -14.12 1.03
N THR A 300 1.51 -15.06 0.58
CA THR A 300 1.95 -16.26 -0.17
C THR A 300 2.84 -15.95 -1.37
N ASN A 301 3.79 -16.84 -1.65
CA ASN A 301 4.69 -16.79 -2.81
C ASN A 301 5.47 -15.47 -2.97
N SER A 302 5.81 -14.81 -1.86
CA SER A 302 6.60 -13.57 -1.88
C SER A 302 8.09 -13.83 -1.71
N LEU A 303 8.90 -12.97 -2.32
CA LEU A 303 10.35 -12.97 -2.24
C LEU A 303 10.85 -11.76 -1.45
N TYR A 304 11.68 -12.01 -0.44
CA TYR A 304 12.33 -10.99 0.37
C TYR A 304 13.85 -11.16 0.24
N GLU A 305 14.50 -10.28 -0.51
CA GLU A 305 15.96 -10.34 -0.70
C GLU A 305 16.74 -9.69 0.44
N SER A 306 16.09 -8.85 1.24
CA SER A 306 16.65 -8.16 2.41
C SER A 306 15.87 -8.51 3.69
N HIS A 307 16.13 -7.78 4.77
CA HIS A 307 15.51 -7.95 6.08
C HIS A 307 13.99 -7.72 6.06
N VAL A 308 13.28 -8.54 6.85
CA VAL A 308 11.84 -8.40 7.11
C VAL A 308 11.64 -8.10 8.59
N HIS A 309 10.94 -7.00 8.89
CA HIS A 309 10.58 -6.58 10.24
C HIS A 309 9.06 -6.63 10.41
N ALA A 310 8.55 -7.76 10.89
CA ALA A 310 7.12 -8.05 11.04
C ALA A 310 6.74 -8.36 12.51
N ALA A 311 7.40 -7.70 13.46
CA ALA A 311 7.21 -7.94 14.89
C ALA A 311 6.02 -7.17 15.49
N ASN A 312 5.51 -7.67 16.61
CA ASN A 312 4.51 -7.00 17.47
C ASN A 312 3.19 -6.65 16.77
N SER A 313 2.73 -7.50 15.87
CA SER A 313 1.45 -7.35 15.17
C SER A 313 0.39 -8.33 15.70
N THR A 314 -0.88 -8.00 15.52
CA THR A 314 -2.02 -8.86 15.87
C THR A 314 -2.78 -9.26 14.61
N TYR A 315 -3.03 -10.55 14.46
CA TYR A 315 -3.79 -11.15 13.36
C TYR A 315 -5.03 -11.83 13.92
N ASN A 316 -6.20 -11.25 13.63
CA ASN A 316 -7.48 -11.72 14.15
C ASN A 316 -8.17 -12.74 13.25
N ALA A 317 -7.64 -12.98 12.04
CA ALA A 317 -8.11 -13.98 11.10
C ALA A 317 -6.92 -14.83 10.59
N GLN A 318 -7.16 -15.64 9.55
CA GLN A 318 -6.12 -16.50 8.96
C GLN A 318 -4.94 -15.70 8.38
N VAL A 319 -3.74 -16.23 8.58
CA VAL A 319 -2.50 -15.77 7.93
C VAL A 319 -2.00 -16.83 6.96
N LEU A 320 -1.85 -16.46 5.70
CA LEU A 320 -1.35 -17.32 4.62
C LEU A 320 0.04 -16.85 4.19
N ALA A 321 1.10 -17.57 4.54
CA ALA A 321 2.48 -17.23 4.23
C ALA A 321 3.23 -18.41 3.59
N THR A 322 2.52 -19.18 2.76
CA THR A 322 3.06 -20.37 2.11
C THR A 322 3.96 -20.01 0.93
N GLY A 323 5.02 -20.79 0.72
CA GLY A 323 5.90 -20.66 -0.44
C GLY A 323 6.75 -19.38 -0.47
N CYS A 324 6.87 -18.67 0.65
CA CYS A 324 7.71 -17.49 0.74
C CYS A 324 9.21 -17.85 0.75
N LEU A 325 10.04 -16.98 0.17
CA LEU A 325 11.50 -17.09 0.22
C LEU A 325 12.09 -15.85 0.90
N TYR A 326 12.76 -16.06 2.03
CA TYR A 326 13.44 -15.03 2.81
C TYR A 326 14.95 -15.23 2.66
N ARG A 327 15.63 -14.31 1.97
CA ARG A 327 17.09 -14.33 1.85
C ARG A 327 17.79 -13.57 2.98
N GLY A 328 17.16 -12.52 3.50
CA GLY A 328 17.61 -11.83 4.71
C GLY A 328 16.87 -12.29 5.95
N ARG A 329 17.39 -11.93 7.13
CA ARG A 329 16.76 -12.21 8.43
C ARG A 329 15.30 -11.76 8.47
N ALA A 330 14.44 -12.62 8.98
CA ALA A 330 13.02 -12.35 9.16
C ALA A 330 12.62 -12.33 10.64
N ASP A 331 12.17 -11.18 11.11
CA ASP A 331 11.71 -10.98 12.49
C ASP A 331 10.18 -10.97 12.55
N PHE A 332 9.62 -11.99 13.18
CA PHE A 332 8.21 -12.18 13.49
C PHE A 332 7.99 -12.31 15.01
N SER A 333 8.83 -11.67 15.83
CA SER A 333 8.72 -11.71 17.28
C SER A 333 7.46 -11.01 17.82
N GLY A 334 6.95 -11.49 18.96
CA GLY A 334 5.85 -10.85 19.69
C GLY A 334 4.51 -10.77 18.95
N ASN A 335 4.29 -11.58 17.91
CA ASN A 335 3.04 -11.59 17.16
C ASN A 335 1.95 -12.40 17.86
N SER A 336 0.69 -12.03 17.63
CA SER A 336 -0.48 -12.80 18.10
C SER A 336 -1.34 -13.25 16.92
N PHE A 337 -1.54 -14.57 16.79
CA PHE A 337 -2.35 -15.19 15.72
C PHE A 337 -3.59 -15.85 16.33
N ALA A 338 -4.76 -15.26 16.10
CA ALA A 338 -6.01 -15.69 16.74
C ALA A 338 -6.59 -16.97 16.13
N GLU A 339 -6.75 -17.04 14.80
CA GLU A 339 -7.44 -18.15 14.14
C GLU A 339 -6.51 -19.18 13.48
N GLY A 340 -5.38 -18.78 12.92
CA GLY A 340 -4.43 -19.71 12.30
C GLY A 340 -3.35 -19.02 11.47
N ALA A 341 -2.19 -19.67 11.34
CA ALA A 341 -1.07 -19.18 10.57
C ALA A 341 -0.38 -20.31 9.79
N ASN A 342 -0.26 -20.15 8.48
CA ASN A 342 0.31 -21.16 7.60
C ASN A 342 1.57 -20.65 6.89
N PHE A 343 2.73 -21.09 7.36
CA PHE A 343 4.06 -20.81 6.81
C PHE A 343 4.59 -21.95 5.94
N SER A 344 3.76 -22.96 5.61
CA SER A 344 4.23 -24.18 4.95
C SER A 344 4.99 -23.89 3.66
N THR A 345 6.00 -24.71 3.37
CA THR A 345 6.88 -24.61 2.20
C THR A 345 7.71 -23.33 2.11
N ALA A 346 7.71 -22.48 3.14
CA ALA A 346 8.58 -21.31 3.20
C ALA A 346 10.06 -21.71 3.37
N ALA A 347 10.95 -20.88 2.86
CA ALA A 347 12.39 -21.06 2.97
C ALA A 347 13.05 -19.81 3.55
N TYR A 348 13.96 -20.02 4.49
CA TYR A 348 14.71 -18.98 5.20
C TYR A 348 16.19 -19.25 4.98
N ASP A 349 16.86 -18.47 4.14
CA ASP A 349 18.29 -18.64 3.85
C ASP A 349 19.18 -18.05 4.97
N ASP A 350 18.69 -17.02 5.66
CA ASP A 350 19.23 -16.51 6.93
C ASP A 350 18.33 -17.04 8.08
N GLY A 351 18.30 -16.39 9.23
CA GLY A 351 17.46 -16.77 10.36
C GLY A 351 16.02 -16.24 10.33
N ILE A 352 15.13 -16.96 10.99
CA ILE A 352 13.79 -16.49 11.39
C ILE A 352 13.69 -16.42 12.91
N THR A 353 13.08 -15.35 13.41
CA THR A 353 12.77 -15.18 14.84
C THR A 353 11.26 -15.07 15.03
N LEU A 354 10.67 -15.94 15.85
CA LEU A 354 9.27 -15.89 16.28
C LEU A 354 9.14 -15.70 17.79
N THR A 355 10.22 -15.27 18.46
CA THR A 355 10.31 -15.23 19.91
C THR A 355 9.12 -14.53 20.56
N GLY A 356 8.54 -15.17 21.59
CA GLY A 356 7.42 -14.62 22.33
C GLY A 356 6.09 -14.55 21.58
N SER A 357 6.01 -15.08 20.35
CA SER A 357 4.76 -15.09 19.58
C SER A 357 3.74 -16.09 20.11
N ILE A 358 2.46 -15.74 19.98
CA ILE A 358 1.32 -16.52 20.46
C ILE A 358 0.50 -17.01 19.26
N PHE A 359 0.35 -18.33 19.15
CA PHE A 359 -0.50 -19.01 18.18
C PHE A 359 -1.72 -19.59 18.92
N ALA A 360 -2.81 -18.82 18.92
CA ALA A 360 -4.08 -19.26 19.51
C ALA A 360 -4.85 -20.23 18.61
N GLY A 361 -4.64 -20.12 17.29
CA GLY A 361 -5.13 -21.06 16.28
C GLY A 361 -4.05 -22.00 15.75
N PRO A 362 -4.38 -22.92 14.81
CA PRO A 362 -3.42 -23.86 14.25
C PRO A 362 -2.25 -23.16 13.57
N THR A 363 -1.02 -23.63 13.82
CA THR A 363 0.18 -23.12 13.17
C THR A 363 0.86 -24.20 12.35
N VAL A 364 1.21 -23.89 11.10
CA VAL A 364 1.73 -24.87 10.14
C VAL A 364 3.06 -24.37 9.57
N PHE A 365 4.13 -25.08 9.89
CA PHE A 365 5.47 -24.95 9.32
C PHE A 365 5.84 -26.15 8.44
N ALA A 366 4.86 -26.93 7.99
CA ALA A 366 5.10 -28.13 7.21
C ALA A 366 5.97 -27.87 5.97
N SER A 367 6.97 -28.72 5.74
CA SER A 367 7.89 -28.66 4.60
C SER A 367 8.67 -27.34 4.47
N CYS A 368 8.87 -26.60 5.57
CA CYS A 368 9.77 -25.44 5.55
C CYS A 368 11.24 -25.87 5.43
N ARG A 369 12.07 -24.95 4.92
CA ARG A 369 13.53 -25.07 4.91
C ARG A 369 14.14 -23.92 5.72
N PHE A 370 14.77 -24.25 6.84
CA PHE A 370 15.51 -23.30 7.67
C PHE A 370 16.99 -23.51 7.41
N VAL A 371 17.61 -22.59 6.67
CA VAL A 371 19.05 -22.61 6.42
C VAL A 371 19.81 -21.96 7.55
N GLY A 372 19.38 -20.78 7.98
CA GLY A 372 19.83 -20.18 9.24
C GLY A 372 18.92 -20.58 10.40
N ASP A 373 19.23 -20.03 11.57
CA ASP A 373 18.55 -20.36 12.83
C ASP A 373 17.03 -20.13 12.76
N ALA A 374 16.27 -21.06 13.32
CA ALA A 374 14.84 -20.95 13.51
C ALA A 374 14.53 -20.81 15.01
N ASP A 375 14.22 -19.60 15.44
CA ASP A 375 14.03 -19.28 16.86
C ASP A 375 12.54 -19.17 17.23
N PHE A 376 12.06 -20.15 18.00
CA PHE A 376 10.73 -20.26 18.59
C PHE A 376 10.74 -20.08 20.12
N THR A 377 11.79 -19.46 20.66
CA THR A 377 11.94 -19.24 22.10
C THR A 377 10.74 -18.48 22.68
N ASP A 378 10.24 -18.88 23.84
CA ASP A 378 9.07 -18.27 24.51
C ASP A 378 7.77 -18.24 23.67
N CYS A 379 7.69 -18.96 22.54
CA CYS A 379 6.44 -19.05 21.79
C CYS A 379 5.36 -19.82 22.57
N THR A 380 4.09 -19.47 22.38
CA THR A 380 2.96 -20.22 22.94
C THR A 380 2.03 -20.69 21.84
N CYS A 381 1.87 -22.01 21.67
CA CYS A 381 0.91 -22.65 20.78
C CYS A 381 -0.21 -23.29 21.61
N THR A 382 -1.44 -22.77 21.52
CA THR A 382 -2.58 -23.29 22.30
C THR A 382 -3.33 -24.42 21.58
N THR A 383 -3.02 -24.65 20.30
CA THR A 383 -3.61 -25.71 19.48
C THR A 383 -2.50 -26.50 18.77
N SER A 384 -2.77 -27.08 17.59
CA SER A 384 -1.81 -27.88 16.85
C SER A 384 -0.70 -27.04 16.23
N ALA A 385 0.54 -27.49 16.38
CA ALA A 385 1.70 -26.99 15.65
C ALA A 385 2.31 -28.11 14.79
N ASP A 386 2.36 -27.91 13.48
CA ASP A 386 2.84 -28.90 12.51
C ASP A 386 4.18 -28.48 11.88
N PHE A 387 5.23 -29.25 12.16
CA PHE A 387 6.58 -29.11 11.60
C PHE A 387 6.93 -30.29 10.68
N SER A 388 5.94 -31.02 10.16
CA SER A 388 6.15 -32.22 9.35
C SER A 388 6.95 -31.92 8.09
N GLY A 389 7.90 -32.80 7.77
CA GLY A 389 8.73 -32.68 6.56
C GLY A 389 9.66 -31.46 6.51
N THR A 390 9.78 -30.69 7.59
CA THR A 390 10.73 -29.57 7.69
C THR A 390 12.18 -30.03 7.57
N VAL A 391 13.03 -29.15 7.05
CA VAL A 391 14.48 -29.38 6.97
C VAL A 391 15.20 -28.25 7.67
N TYR A 392 15.94 -28.59 8.72
CA TYR A 392 16.80 -27.71 9.49
C TYR A 392 18.25 -27.94 9.08
N TRP A 393 18.88 -26.92 8.52
CA TRP A 393 20.31 -26.92 8.22
C TRP A 393 21.14 -26.28 9.32
N ASP A 394 20.53 -25.38 10.08
CA ASP A 394 21.07 -24.78 11.29
C ASP A 394 20.08 -24.98 12.46
N ASN A 395 20.32 -24.31 13.58
CA ASN A 395 19.70 -24.67 14.84
C ASN A 395 18.21 -24.30 14.90
N ALA A 396 17.46 -25.10 15.66
CA ALA A 396 16.07 -24.85 15.99
C ALA A 396 15.94 -24.62 17.50
N HIS A 397 15.55 -23.41 17.90
CA HIS A 397 15.43 -23.04 19.31
C HIS A 397 13.97 -23.06 19.76
N PHE A 398 13.66 -23.87 20.77
CA PHE A 398 12.34 -23.99 21.39
C PHE A 398 12.43 -23.77 22.91
N ASP A 399 13.41 -23.00 23.35
CA ASP A 399 13.62 -22.74 24.77
C ASP A 399 12.41 -22.02 25.36
N ARG A 400 11.86 -22.55 26.45
CA ARG A 400 10.63 -22.06 27.11
C ARG A 400 9.40 -21.94 26.19
N ALA A 401 9.38 -22.63 25.04
CA ALA A 401 8.21 -22.68 24.18
C ALA A 401 7.12 -23.55 24.78
N VAL A 402 5.87 -23.08 24.78
CA VAL A 402 4.72 -23.76 25.38
C VAL A 402 3.79 -24.31 24.30
N PHE A 403 3.56 -25.62 24.29
CA PHE A 403 2.63 -26.28 23.36
C PHE A 403 1.51 -26.99 24.14
N ALA A 404 0.25 -26.60 23.96
CA ALA A 404 -0.91 -27.24 24.59
C ALA A 404 -1.18 -28.65 24.07
N ILE A 405 -0.80 -28.91 22.81
CA ILE A 405 -0.85 -30.22 22.15
C ILE A 405 0.56 -30.51 21.65
N ALA A 406 1.00 -31.76 21.77
CA ALA A 406 2.32 -32.17 21.29
C ALA A 406 2.51 -31.78 19.80
N PRO A 407 3.57 -31.02 19.46
CA PRO A 407 3.84 -30.63 18.08
C PRO A 407 4.25 -31.84 17.22
N VAL A 408 3.95 -31.78 15.93
CA VAL A 408 4.20 -32.88 14.99
C VAL A 408 5.49 -32.65 14.22
N PHE A 409 6.45 -33.57 14.33
CA PHE A 409 7.73 -33.53 13.61
C PHE A 409 7.90 -34.67 12.60
N THR A 410 6.80 -35.30 12.18
CA THR A 410 6.83 -36.45 11.25
C THR A 410 7.64 -36.12 10.00
N ARG A 411 8.70 -36.91 9.75
CA ARG A 411 9.63 -36.75 8.61
C ARG A 411 10.45 -35.46 8.61
N ALA A 412 10.50 -34.72 9.73
CA ALA A 412 11.43 -33.61 9.89
C ALA A 412 12.88 -34.10 9.84
N ARG A 413 13.78 -33.28 9.30
CA ARG A 413 15.17 -33.64 9.04
C ARG A 413 16.10 -32.57 9.58
N PHE A 414 17.13 -32.99 10.29
CA PHE A 414 18.22 -32.14 10.74
C PHE A 414 19.49 -32.56 10.00
N THR A 415 20.24 -31.60 9.48
CA THR A 415 21.61 -31.86 8.98
C THR A 415 22.50 -32.33 10.14
N PRO A 416 23.68 -32.92 9.85
CA PRO A 416 24.58 -33.41 10.90
C PRO A 416 24.90 -32.37 11.99
N ASP A 417 25.04 -31.10 11.61
CA ASP A 417 25.47 -30.01 12.49
C ASP A 417 24.30 -29.26 13.15
N ALA A 418 23.08 -29.35 12.62
CA ALA A 418 21.91 -28.66 13.17
C ALA A 418 21.50 -29.23 14.54
N ALA A 419 21.36 -28.38 15.56
CA ALA A 419 20.86 -28.77 16.88
C ALA A 419 19.40 -28.35 17.10
N MET A 420 18.76 -28.96 18.09
CA MET A 420 17.49 -28.50 18.65
C MET A 420 17.68 -28.20 20.13
N THR A 421 17.29 -27.01 20.59
CA THR A 421 17.26 -26.65 22.02
C THR A 421 15.82 -26.54 22.50
N SER A 422 15.55 -26.95 23.74
CA SER A 422 14.19 -26.92 24.30
C SER A 422 14.19 -26.90 25.83
N VAL A 423 14.99 -26.03 26.44
CA VAL A 423 15.13 -25.91 27.89
C VAL A 423 13.95 -25.12 28.48
N GLY A 424 13.24 -25.68 29.47
CA GLY A 424 12.14 -25.00 30.17
C GLY A 424 10.75 -25.54 29.84
N ALA A 425 9.69 -24.78 30.14
CA ALA A 425 8.32 -25.31 30.26
C ALA A 425 7.66 -25.69 28.92
N LEU A 426 7.04 -26.88 28.89
CA LEU A 426 6.30 -27.49 27.76
C LEU A 426 4.91 -27.97 28.23
N SER A 427 3.80 -27.50 27.65
CA SER A 427 2.44 -27.80 28.17
C SER A 427 1.67 -28.92 27.46
N ALA A 428 2.24 -30.12 27.35
CA ALA A 428 1.49 -31.34 26.99
C ALA A 428 1.91 -32.56 27.83
N GLY A 429 2.59 -32.33 28.96
CA GLY A 429 2.97 -33.38 29.92
C GLY A 429 4.25 -34.16 29.62
N ALA A 430 4.97 -33.84 28.54
CA ALA A 430 6.26 -34.47 28.20
C ALA A 430 7.24 -33.45 27.58
N PRO A 431 8.55 -33.63 27.79
CA PRO A 431 9.56 -32.84 27.08
C PRO A 431 9.53 -33.12 25.57
N LEU A 432 9.91 -32.15 24.72
CA LEU A 432 9.97 -32.32 23.26
C LEU A 432 11.00 -33.37 22.86
N THR A 433 12.12 -33.40 23.58
CA THR A 433 13.25 -34.31 23.39
C THR A 433 13.43 -35.15 24.65
N ALA A 434 13.95 -36.37 24.51
CA ALA A 434 14.17 -37.26 25.65
C ALA A 434 15.54 -37.06 26.34
N GLY A 435 16.38 -36.14 25.83
CA GLY A 435 17.65 -35.73 26.43
C GLY A 435 18.36 -34.62 25.64
N GLU A 436 19.47 -34.10 26.17
CA GLU A 436 20.32 -33.12 25.46
C GLU A 436 20.87 -33.73 24.16
N GLY A 437 20.63 -33.07 23.03
CA GLY A 437 21.09 -33.50 21.70
C GLY A 437 20.19 -34.52 20.98
N GLU A 438 19.14 -35.02 21.63
CA GLU A 438 18.15 -35.90 20.98
C GLU A 438 17.11 -35.10 20.19
N LEU A 439 16.53 -35.74 19.17
CA LEU A 439 15.50 -35.15 18.31
C LEU A 439 14.10 -35.62 18.72
N PRO A 440 13.05 -34.82 18.45
CA PRO A 440 11.69 -35.17 18.78
C PRO A 440 11.19 -36.39 17.97
N PRO A 441 10.17 -37.11 18.47
CA PRO A 441 9.61 -38.26 17.75
C PRO A 441 9.19 -37.91 16.31
N GLY A 442 9.60 -38.76 15.36
CA GLY A 442 9.31 -38.58 13.93
C GLY A 442 10.34 -37.72 13.18
N ALA A 443 11.18 -36.95 13.89
CA ALA A 443 12.34 -36.29 13.32
C ALA A 443 13.55 -37.24 13.26
N ARG A 444 14.52 -36.91 12.42
CA ARG A 444 15.77 -37.66 12.32
C ARG A 444 16.94 -36.78 11.90
N ARG A 445 18.14 -37.19 12.32
CA ARG A 445 19.40 -36.60 11.89
C ARG A 445 19.86 -37.28 10.62
N LEU A 446 20.30 -36.50 9.64
CA LEU A 446 20.89 -37.00 8.40
C LEU A 446 22.37 -37.32 8.61
N THR A 447 22.89 -38.26 7.81
CA THR A 447 24.31 -38.63 7.86
C THR A 447 25.18 -37.80 6.91
N ASP A 448 24.63 -37.41 5.75
CA ASP A 448 25.22 -36.45 4.80
C ASP A 448 24.15 -35.41 4.44
N TRP A 449 24.53 -34.13 4.40
CA TRP A 449 23.64 -33.05 3.98
C TRP A 449 23.18 -33.22 2.52
N ARG A 450 23.96 -33.90 1.68
CA ARG A 450 23.60 -34.18 0.27
C ARG A 450 22.37 -35.07 0.12
N ASP A 451 21.97 -35.78 1.17
CA ASP A 451 20.74 -36.57 1.16
C ASP A 451 19.48 -35.69 1.13
N VAL A 452 19.59 -34.42 1.55
CA VAL A 452 18.53 -33.40 1.38
C VAL A 452 18.30 -33.14 -0.11
N GLU A 453 19.36 -32.82 -0.86
CA GLU A 453 19.28 -32.49 -2.30
C GLU A 453 18.83 -33.66 -3.16
N ARG A 454 19.18 -34.89 -2.75
CA ARG A 454 18.85 -36.11 -3.50
C ARG A 454 17.46 -36.65 -3.20
N GLY A 455 16.70 -36.01 -2.29
CA GLY A 455 15.38 -36.47 -1.84
C GLY A 455 15.41 -37.85 -1.19
N ARG A 456 16.59 -38.35 -0.82
CA ARG A 456 16.74 -39.73 -0.33
C ARG A 456 16.30 -39.80 1.12
N THR A 457 15.52 -40.84 1.39
CA THR A 457 15.02 -41.20 2.71
C THR A 457 16.12 -41.88 3.50
#